data_AF-A0AAD9RWG3-F1
#
_entry.id   AF-A0AAD9RWG3-F1
#
_cell.length_a   1.000
_cell.length_b   1.000
_cell.length_c   1.000
_cell.angle_alpha   90.00
_cell.angle_beta   90.00
_cell.angle_gamma   90.00
#
_symmetry.space_group_name_H-M   'P 1'
#
loop_
_entity.id
_entity.type
_entity.pdbx_description
1 polymer ?
#
loop_
_entity_poly.entity_id
_entity_poly.type
_entity_poly.pdbx_seq_one_letter_code
_entity_poly.pdbx_strand_id
1 'polypeptide(L)'
;MPDSVSANRDVRNDPNDTCDFEDIVTWSKETTEDLTGENGCLRRALEEAEEKLRNVEENASRSQLPINLGKSSEMAAAKIVELSKRCREQTAEIEVLKTKCKTLEGSLTNKTTELENLKDQIARSKESSESRSSTDETQSLSKEDEDKIKSLTEKLQQVQTKLYESKNAYASLKQEFNKAQKLLCSEVGENVTVAGLSSQPGGWRGRAEQIRLLQQKVGELQSKLSEYDSSIKGSFAVSIERKNLANLRQAEKERRQQIENSAKELRQAEVALESYKRKLEASKARIKVLENELNATKANVAVLNEKRSHDDHLIEALNSRLKSAESKYQEREMDIKNKEEKIERDNIVLKNDLQASQIQIDRLTRKLEEREIEIEKLRNGIIPEEPKPPRILLHPDDRINSSYRSSPPNTIRTLSEPNEYVTMAMAAEAERERLLELVIVLNRRLDKERNDADSLAESLRNERSKLAKLESKLRKLENERAGMSKIDTGYRTRNLRSVSGSRTSEEFANAEQIRFKLELLEEECLALKARLNTVQQEKAADLEMYKRMLDQARKIFQEACK
;
A
#
# COMPACT_ATOMS: atom_id res chain seq x y z
N MET A 1 -18.16 -21.91 36.86
CA MET A 1 -19.42 -22.63 36.68
C MET A 1 -19.26 -23.56 35.49
N PRO A 2 -18.93 -24.85 35.70
CA PRO A 2 -19.12 -25.86 34.67
C PRO A 2 -20.46 -26.56 34.89
N ASP A 3 -21.30 -26.53 33.86
CA ASP A 3 -22.57 -27.25 33.82
C ASP A 3 -22.32 -28.76 33.70
N SER A 4 -23.07 -29.48 34.53
CA SER A 4 -23.08 -30.92 34.67
C SER A 4 -24.15 -31.50 33.75
N VAL A 5 -23.74 -32.42 32.87
CA VAL A 5 -24.69 -33.26 32.12
C VAL A 5 -24.45 -34.71 32.52
N SER A 6 -25.30 -35.16 33.44
CA SER A 6 -25.48 -36.54 33.86
C SER A 6 -26.08 -37.36 32.72
N ALA A 7 -25.44 -38.47 32.36
CA ALA A 7 -26.02 -39.51 31.53
C ALA A 7 -26.20 -40.78 32.38
N ASN A 8 -27.43 -40.98 32.87
CA ASN A 8 -27.90 -42.24 33.44
C ASN A 8 -27.85 -43.33 32.34
N ARG A 9 -27.21 -44.47 32.63
CA ARG A 9 -27.48 -45.73 31.93
C ARG A 9 -28.25 -46.64 32.87
N ASP A 10 -29.52 -46.84 32.53
CA ASP A 10 -30.36 -47.91 33.04
C ASP A 10 -29.75 -49.27 32.69
N VAL A 11 -29.38 -50.05 33.72
CA VAL A 11 -29.09 -51.48 33.56
C VAL A 11 -30.29 -52.24 34.13
N ARG A 12 -31.06 -52.84 33.22
CA ARG A 12 -32.11 -53.80 33.56
C ARG A 12 -31.42 -55.08 34.05
N ASN A 13 -31.68 -55.45 35.30
CA ASN A 13 -31.29 -56.75 35.86
C ASN A 13 -32.13 -57.86 35.22
N ASP A 14 -31.51 -58.73 34.43
CA ASP A 14 -32.05 -60.04 34.05
C ASP A 14 -31.38 -61.09 34.97
N PRO A 15 -32.11 -61.92 35.74
CA PRO A 15 -31.53 -62.72 36.82
C PRO A 15 -31.06 -64.12 36.39
N ASN A 16 -30.60 -64.30 35.15
CA ASN A 16 -30.24 -65.65 34.66
C ASN A 16 -28.93 -65.77 33.85
N ASP A 17 -28.04 -64.79 33.92
CA ASP A 17 -26.65 -64.98 33.46
C ASP A 17 -25.77 -65.39 34.66
N THR A 18 -25.70 -66.69 34.93
CA THR A 18 -24.52 -67.27 35.60
C THR A 18 -23.34 -67.11 34.65
N CYS A 19 -22.73 -65.93 34.67
CA CYS A 19 -21.40 -65.69 34.12
C CYS A 19 -20.43 -66.56 34.94
N ASP A 20 -19.81 -67.55 34.30
CA ASP A 20 -18.86 -68.42 34.98
C ASP A 20 -17.75 -67.55 35.60
N PHE A 21 -17.34 -67.88 36.82
CA PHE A 21 -16.31 -67.11 37.54
C PHE A 21 -15.01 -66.98 36.71
N GLU A 22 -14.76 -67.94 35.80
CA GLU A 22 -13.69 -67.90 34.81
C GLU A 22 -13.84 -66.78 33.77
N ASP A 23 -15.05 -66.45 33.33
CA ASP A 23 -15.32 -65.38 32.37
C ASP A 23 -15.11 -64.00 33.00
N ILE A 24 -15.45 -63.85 34.28
CA ILE A 24 -15.19 -62.60 35.04
C ILE A 24 -13.69 -62.43 35.28
N VAL A 25 -12.98 -63.51 35.61
CA VAL A 25 -11.52 -63.47 35.83
C VAL A 25 -10.76 -63.20 34.53
N THR A 26 -11.19 -63.77 33.41
CA THR A 26 -10.60 -63.50 32.09
C THR A 26 -10.88 -62.08 31.63
N TRP A 27 -12.13 -61.60 31.73
CA TRP A 27 -12.47 -60.21 31.43
C TRP A 27 -11.71 -59.21 32.31
N SER A 28 -11.57 -59.50 33.62
CA SER A 28 -10.78 -58.65 34.51
C SER A 28 -9.30 -58.65 34.14
N LYS A 29 -8.74 -59.77 33.69
CA LYS A 29 -7.34 -59.85 33.22
C LYS A 29 -7.14 -59.06 31.93
N GLU A 30 -7.98 -59.26 30.93
CA GLU A 30 -7.96 -58.51 29.66
C GLU A 30 -8.08 -57.01 29.92
N THR A 31 -9.02 -56.60 30.78
CA THR A 31 -9.20 -55.19 31.13
C THR A 31 -7.97 -54.61 31.83
N THR A 32 -7.31 -55.39 32.72
CA THR A 32 -6.06 -54.94 33.35
C THR A 32 -4.89 -54.88 32.37
N GLU A 33 -4.81 -55.78 31.39
CA GLU A 33 -3.79 -55.75 30.35
C GLU A 33 -3.98 -54.55 29.41
N ASP A 34 -5.21 -54.27 29.00
CA ASP A 34 -5.57 -53.10 28.19
C ASP A 34 -5.27 -51.79 28.93
N LEU A 35 -5.68 -51.66 30.19
CA LEU A 35 -5.36 -50.49 31.01
C LEU A 35 -3.86 -50.34 31.24
N THR A 36 -3.12 -51.45 31.35
CA THR A 36 -1.65 -51.41 31.48
C THR A 36 -1.00 -50.96 30.17
N GLY A 37 -1.52 -51.42 29.03
CA GLY A 37 -1.11 -50.99 27.70
C GLY A 37 -1.38 -49.50 27.45
N GLU A 38 -2.58 -49.03 27.79
CA GLU A 38 -2.97 -47.62 27.67
C GLU A 38 -2.11 -46.72 28.57
N ASN A 39 -1.90 -47.11 29.83
CA ASN A 39 -0.99 -46.39 30.73
C ASN A 39 0.45 -46.36 30.20
N GLY A 40 0.92 -47.42 29.55
CA GLY A 40 2.23 -47.47 28.89
C GLY A 40 2.34 -46.52 27.67
N CYS A 41 1.26 -46.37 26.91
CA CYS A 41 1.16 -45.39 25.82
C CYS A 41 1.14 -43.95 26.35
N LEU A 42 0.37 -43.68 27.40
CA LEU A 42 0.29 -42.36 28.04
C LEU A 42 1.63 -41.92 28.64
N ARG A 43 2.38 -42.84 29.27
CA ARG A 43 3.73 -42.55 29.78
C ARG A 43 4.70 -42.15 28.68
N ARG A 44 4.71 -42.87 27.55
CA ARG A 44 5.54 -42.51 26.39
C ARG A 44 5.16 -41.17 25.79
N ALA A 45 3.86 -40.89 25.67
CA ALA A 45 3.37 -39.60 25.18
C ALA A 45 3.77 -38.44 26.11
N LEU A 46 3.76 -38.68 27.43
CA LEU A 46 4.24 -37.71 28.43
C LEU A 46 5.75 -37.47 28.29
N GLU A 47 6.55 -38.53 28.21
CA GLU A 47 8.01 -38.41 28.02
C GLU A 47 8.36 -37.65 26.74
N GLU A 48 7.65 -37.91 25.63
CA GLU A 48 7.85 -37.21 24.37
C GLU A 48 7.42 -35.73 24.46
N ALA A 49 6.36 -35.42 25.19
CA ALA A 49 5.92 -34.05 25.45
C ALA A 49 6.91 -33.29 26.34
N GLU A 50 7.46 -33.94 27.36
CA GLU A 50 8.50 -33.37 28.24
C GLU A 50 9.82 -33.14 27.49
N GLU A 51 10.20 -34.05 26.59
CA GLU A 51 11.38 -33.87 25.74
C GLU A 51 11.20 -32.70 24.75
N LYS A 52 10.01 -32.56 24.15
CA LYS A 52 9.67 -31.38 23.33
C LYS A 52 9.73 -30.10 24.14
N LEU A 53 9.26 -30.10 25.39
CA LEU A 53 9.34 -28.94 26.29
C LEU A 53 10.80 -28.58 26.60
N ARG A 54 11.63 -29.58 26.96
CA ARG A 54 13.06 -29.39 27.19
C ARG A 54 13.77 -28.82 25.95
N ASN A 55 13.45 -29.31 24.75
CA ASN A 55 14.02 -28.80 23.50
C ASN A 55 13.60 -27.35 23.21
N VAL A 56 12.36 -26.96 23.54
CA VAL A 56 11.90 -25.56 23.40
C VAL A 56 12.59 -24.65 24.41
N GLU A 57 12.76 -25.09 25.66
CA GLU A 57 13.48 -24.35 26.71
C GLU A 57 14.97 -24.21 26.40
N GLU A 58 15.62 -25.26 25.87
CA GLU A 58 17.01 -25.23 25.45
C GLU A 58 17.20 -24.31 24.23
N ASN A 59 16.29 -24.34 23.25
CA ASN A 59 16.30 -23.42 22.12
C ASN A 59 16.03 -21.96 22.54
N ALA A 60 15.16 -21.73 23.53
CA ALA A 60 14.93 -20.41 24.11
C ALA A 60 16.17 -19.89 24.85
N SER A 61 16.89 -20.78 25.55
CA SER A 61 18.13 -20.47 26.26
C SER A 61 19.30 -20.23 25.31
N ARG A 62 19.40 -21.00 24.22
CA ARG A 62 20.43 -20.86 23.17
C ARG A 62 20.22 -19.61 22.30
N SER A 63 19.00 -19.07 22.26
CA SER A 63 18.68 -17.76 21.66
C SER A 63 19.08 -16.56 22.54
N GLN A 64 19.45 -16.76 23.81
CA GLN A 64 20.02 -15.72 24.67
C GLN A 64 21.55 -15.64 24.53
N LEU A 65 22.01 -15.28 23.32
CA LEU A 65 23.33 -14.66 23.19
C LEU A 65 23.21 -13.18 23.52
N PRO A 66 24.00 -12.63 24.46
CA PRO A 66 23.86 -11.26 24.91
C PRO A 66 24.60 -10.34 23.92
N ILE A 67 23.85 -9.64 23.06
CA ILE A 67 24.11 -8.29 22.49
C ILE A 67 22.98 -8.05 21.46
N ASN A 68 21.88 -7.39 21.90
CA ASN A 68 20.90 -6.60 21.11
C ASN A 68 19.41 -6.78 21.44
N LEU A 69 18.98 -7.78 22.22
CA LEU A 69 17.53 -7.98 22.47
C LEU A 69 16.91 -6.98 23.47
N GLY A 70 17.70 -6.35 24.35
CA GLY A 70 17.21 -5.37 25.33
C GLY A 70 16.63 -4.10 24.70
N LYS A 71 17.27 -3.56 23.64
CA LYS A 71 16.83 -2.32 22.99
C LYS A 71 15.53 -2.49 22.20
N SER A 72 15.31 -3.67 21.62
CA SER A 72 14.06 -3.97 20.89
C SER A 72 12.88 -4.14 21.84
N SER A 73 13.09 -4.81 22.98
CA SER A 73 12.09 -4.99 24.04
C SER A 73 11.72 -3.65 24.71
N GLU A 74 12.70 -2.81 25.02
CA GLU A 74 12.47 -1.46 25.58
C GLU A 74 11.72 -0.55 24.60
N MET A 75 12.04 -0.62 23.30
CA MET A 75 11.34 0.15 22.27
C MET A 75 9.90 -0.32 22.05
N ALA A 76 9.66 -1.64 22.12
CA ALA A 76 8.31 -2.20 22.09
C ALA A 76 7.51 -1.77 23.34
N ALA A 77 8.11 -1.81 24.53
CA ALA A 77 7.47 -1.37 25.77
C ALA A 77 7.15 0.14 25.74
N ALA A 78 8.07 0.98 25.26
CA ALA A 78 7.83 2.41 25.06
C ALA A 78 6.69 2.67 24.08
N LYS A 79 6.60 1.89 22.99
CA LYS A 79 5.52 2.03 22.02
C LYS A 79 4.17 1.59 22.58
N ILE A 80 4.13 0.54 23.40
CA ILE A 80 2.91 0.10 24.09
C ILE A 80 2.41 1.18 25.05
N VAL A 81 3.30 1.84 25.80
CA VAL A 81 2.94 2.95 26.70
C VAL A 81 2.45 4.16 25.91
N GLU A 82 3.11 4.52 24.81
CA GLU A 82 2.69 5.61 23.93
C GLU A 82 1.31 5.36 23.30
N LEU A 83 1.08 4.15 22.78
CA LEU A 83 -0.21 3.74 22.23
C LEU A 83 -1.28 3.72 23.32
N SER A 84 -0.96 3.23 24.52
CA SER A 84 -1.89 3.25 25.65
C SER A 84 -2.26 4.67 26.08
N LYS A 85 -1.31 5.60 26.04
CA LYS A 85 -1.55 7.03 26.31
C LYS A 85 -2.45 7.64 25.24
N ARG A 86 -2.17 7.37 23.95
CA ARG A 86 -2.99 7.83 22.83
C ARG A 86 -4.42 7.27 22.89
N CYS A 87 -4.61 6.01 23.28
CA CYS A 87 -5.94 5.42 23.46
C CYS A 87 -6.73 6.13 24.58
N ARG A 88 -6.08 6.50 25.69
CA ARG A 88 -6.72 7.27 26.77
C ARG A 88 -7.10 8.68 26.31
N GLU A 89 -6.22 9.36 25.59
CA GLU A 89 -6.47 10.70 25.04
C GLU A 89 -7.64 10.69 24.04
N GLN A 90 -7.68 9.72 23.11
CA GLN A 90 -8.79 9.56 22.17
C GLN A 90 -10.12 9.23 22.88
N THR A 91 -10.07 8.44 23.95
CA THR A 91 -11.28 8.15 24.76
C THR A 91 -11.81 9.42 25.43
N ALA A 92 -10.94 10.25 26.01
CA ALA A 92 -11.31 11.53 26.60
C ALA A 92 -11.88 12.51 25.55
N GLU A 93 -11.29 12.56 24.34
CA GLU A 93 -11.80 13.39 23.25
C GLU A 93 -13.20 12.95 22.79
N ILE A 94 -13.44 11.64 22.69
CA ILE A 94 -14.78 11.08 22.39
C ILE A 94 -15.80 11.47 23.47
N GLU A 95 -15.44 11.44 24.75
CA GLU A 95 -16.33 11.87 25.84
C GLU A 95 -16.66 13.37 25.76
N VAL A 96 -15.68 14.21 25.46
CA VAL A 96 -15.89 15.65 25.24
C VAL A 96 -16.78 15.90 24.01
N LEU A 97 -16.60 15.14 22.94
CA LEU A 97 -17.46 15.25 21.76
C LEU A 97 -18.89 14.76 22.04
N LYS A 98 -19.06 13.66 22.78
CA LYS A 98 -20.37 13.17 23.22
C LYS A 98 -21.11 14.17 24.08
N THR A 99 -20.42 14.83 25.02
CA THR A 99 -21.04 15.88 25.85
C THR A 99 -21.47 17.09 25.01
N LYS A 100 -20.63 17.54 24.06
CA LYS A 100 -21.00 18.58 23.09
C LYS A 100 -22.21 18.19 22.25
N CYS A 101 -22.25 16.96 21.73
CA CYS A 101 -23.42 16.46 20.97
C CYS A 101 -24.68 16.48 21.82
N LYS A 102 -24.64 15.98 23.06
CA LYS A 102 -25.78 16.05 23.99
C LYS A 102 -26.25 17.48 24.26
N THR A 103 -25.33 18.44 24.41
CA THR A 103 -25.71 19.84 24.59
C THR A 103 -26.37 20.45 23.36
N LEU A 104 -25.89 20.10 22.16
CA LEU A 104 -26.48 20.54 20.91
C LEU A 104 -27.84 19.89 20.66
N GLU A 105 -27.98 18.59 20.96
CA GLU A 105 -29.25 17.87 20.93
C GLU A 105 -30.27 18.51 21.88
N GLY A 106 -29.87 18.87 23.11
CA GLY A 106 -30.74 19.59 24.05
C GLY A 106 -31.15 20.99 23.58
N SER A 107 -30.26 21.70 22.87
CA SER A 107 -30.61 22.98 22.25
C SER A 107 -31.59 22.78 21.09
N LEU A 108 -31.39 21.74 20.29
CA LEU A 108 -32.23 21.42 19.14
C LEU A 108 -33.62 20.98 19.59
N THR A 109 -33.73 20.17 20.66
CA THR A 109 -35.02 19.79 21.25
C THR A 109 -35.77 21.02 21.78
N ASN A 110 -35.09 21.92 22.50
CA ASN A 110 -35.67 23.19 22.95
C ASN A 110 -36.16 24.06 21.77
N LYS A 111 -35.41 24.11 20.67
CA LYS A 111 -35.86 24.83 19.46
C LYS A 111 -37.02 24.14 18.76
N THR A 112 -37.07 22.82 18.74
CA THR A 112 -38.23 22.11 18.20
C THR A 112 -39.50 22.31 19.04
N THR A 113 -39.39 22.35 20.38
CA THR A 113 -40.54 22.64 21.25
C THR A 113 -41.00 24.09 21.16
N GLU A 114 -40.07 25.05 21.04
CA GLU A 114 -40.41 26.44 20.72
C GLU A 114 -41.18 26.55 19.39
N LEU A 115 -40.75 25.84 18.34
CA LEU A 115 -41.43 25.83 17.04
C LEU A 115 -42.81 25.18 17.10
N GLU A 116 -42.96 24.08 17.84
CA GLU A 116 -44.25 23.42 17.99
C GLU A 116 -45.23 24.27 18.79
N ASN A 117 -44.77 24.94 19.86
CA ASN A 117 -45.59 25.91 20.59
C ASN A 117 -46.02 27.10 19.70
N LEU A 118 -45.16 27.55 18.79
CA LEU A 118 -45.51 28.59 17.82
C LEU A 118 -46.53 28.07 16.79
N LYS A 119 -46.40 26.83 16.32
CA LYS A 119 -47.40 26.20 15.45
C LYS A 119 -48.74 26.02 16.15
N ASP A 120 -48.75 25.61 17.41
CA ASP A 120 -49.97 25.48 18.21
C ASP A 120 -50.63 26.84 18.45
N GLN A 121 -49.85 27.91 18.64
CA GLN A 121 -50.38 29.28 18.69
C GLN A 121 -50.98 29.71 17.35
N ILE A 122 -50.41 29.27 16.22
CA ILE A 122 -50.95 29.49 14.87
C ILE A 122 -52.20 28.63 14.60
N ALA A 123 -52.25 27.40 15.11
CA ALA A 123 -53.41 26.51 15.00
C ALA A 123 -54.60 27.01 15.83
N ARG A 124 -54.35 27.46 17.07
CA ARG A 124 -55.36 28.09 17.95
C ARG A 124 -55.88 29.43 17.40
N SER A 125 -55.11 30.10 16.55
CA SER A 125 -55.58 31.29 15.82
C SER A 125 -56.26 30.95 14.48
N LYS A 126 -56.23 29.68 14.04
CA LYS A 126 -56.94 29.15 12.87
C LYS A 126 -58.24 28.41 13.19
N GLU A 127 -58.45 27.93 14.41
CA GLU A 127 -59.70 27.27 14.85
C GLU A 127 -60.91 28.21 15.03
N SER A 128 -60.77 29.52 14.75
CA SER A 128 -61.87 30.48 14.78
C SER A 128 -62.63 30.65 13.45
N SER A 129 -62.31 29.87 12.42
CA SER A 129 -62.96 30.00 11.12
C SER A 129 -63.06 28.67 10.38
N GLU A 130 -64.02 27.84 10.75
CA GLU A 130 -64.44 26.71 9.91
C GLU A 130 -65.97 26.69 9.79
N SER A 131 -66.47 26.96 8.58
CA SER A 131 -67.87 26.75 8.19
C SER A 131 -68.00 26.56 6.68
N ARG A 132 -68.33 25.32 6.28
CA ARG A 132 -69.09 24.92 5.07
C ARG A 132 -68.38 25.12 3.71
N SER A 133 -68.56 24.31 2.67
CA SER A 133 -69.21 23.03 2.43
C SER A 133 -68.95 22.63 0.96
N SER A 134 -68.63 21.36 0.74
CA SER A 134 -69.11 20.47 -0.35
C SER A 134 -68.79 20.73 -1.85
N THR A 135 -68.27 19.64 -2.43
CA THR A 135 -68.53 19.03 -3.77
C THR A 135 -68.04 19.71 -5.05
N ASP A 136 -66.93 19.15 -5.55
CA ASP A 136 -66.80 18.42 -6.82
C ASP A 136 -67.11 19.17 -8.14
N GLU A 137 -66.08 19.80 -8.72
CA GLU A 137 -65.88 19.89 -10.19
C GLU A 137 -64.36 19.90 -10.49
N THR A 138 -63.82 18.70 -10.64
CA THR A 138 -62.41 18.42 -10.93
C THR A 138 -62.15 18.52 -12.44
N GLN A 139 -61.43 19.56 -12.89
CA GLN A 139 -60.31 19.49 -13.87
C GLN A 139 -60.01 20.80 -14.64
N SER A 140 -60.85 21.84 -14.60
CA SER A 140 -60.54 23.14 -15.24
C SER A 140 -60.11 24.25 -14.27
N LEU A 141 -60.43 24.12 -12.97
CA LEU A 141 -60.07 25.07 -11.90
C LEU A 141 -58.64 24.92 -11.37
N SER A 142 -57.97 23.78 -11.62
CA SER A 142 -56.66 23.49 -11.02
C SER A 142 -55.55 24.46 -11.46
N LYS A 143 -55.58 24.93 -12.71
CA LYS A 143 -54.60 25.93 -13.19
C LYS A 143 -54.88 27.33 -12.64
N GLU A 144 -56.13 27.77 -12.62
CA GLU A 144 -56.46 29.10 -12.07
C GLU A 144 -56.25 29.15 -10.56
N ASP A 145 -56.55 28.07 -9.85
CA ASP A 145 -56.31 27.98 -8.42
C ASP A 145 -54.82 27.79 -8.13
N GLU A 146 -54.07 27.05 -8.97
CA GLU A 146 -52.60 27.05 -8.90
C GLU A 146 -52.00 28.44 -9.14
N ASP A 147 -52.50 29.21 -10.10
CA ASP A 147 -51.98 30.55 -10.41
C ASP A 147 -52.38 31.57 -9.33
N LYS A 148 -53.58 31.44 -8.74
CA LYS A 148 -53.98 32.18 -7.54
C LYS A 148 -53.10 31.78 -6.35
N ILE A 149 -52.85 30.50 -6.11
CA ILE A 149 -51.96 30.01 -5.05
C ILE A 149 -50.54 30.52 -5.27
N LYS A 150 -50.00 30.50 -6.49
CA LYS A 150 -48.69 31.08 -6.83
C LYS A 150 -48.67 32.58 -6.56
N SER A 151 -49.69 33.33 -7.00
CA SER A 151 -49.79 34.78 -6.76
C SER A 151 -49.92 35.13 -5.27
N LEU A 152 -50.62 34.30 -4.50
CA LEU A 152 -50.76 34.46 -3.05
C LEU A 152 -49.46 34.08 -2.33
N THR A 153 -48.74 33.07 -2.82
CA THR A 153 -47.42 32.66 -2.29
C THR A 153 -46.39 33.75 -2.56
N GLU A 154 -46.40 34.35 -3.74
CA GLU A 154 -45.54 35.48 -4.10
C GLU A 154 -45.87 36.73 -3.27
N LYS A 155 -47.15 37.05 -3.07
CA LYS A 155 -47.58 38.13 -2.17
C LYS A 155 -47.18 37.87 -0.72
N LEU A 156 -47.32 36.62 -0.25
CA LEU A 156 -46.88 36.22 1.08
C LEU A 156 -45.36 36.41 1.22
N GLN A 157 -44.59 35.96 0.24
CA GLN A 157 -43.14 36.14 0.22
C GLN A 157 -42.75 37.61 0.19
N GLN A 158 -43.45 38.45 -0.58
CA GLN A 158 -43.23 39.90 -0.62
C GLN A 158 -43.52 40.56 0.74
N VAL A 159 -44.61 40.17 1.42
CA VAL A 159 -44.95 40.66 2.77
C VAL A 159 -43.94 40.17 3.80
N GLN A 160 -43.48 38.92 3.71
CA GLN A 160 -42.43 38.38 4.58
C GLN A 160 -41.12 39.16 4.41
N THR A 161 -40.68 39.43 3.18
CA THR A 161 -39.49 40.25 2.92
C THR A 161 -39.65 41.65 3.51
N LYS A 162 -40.78 42.32 3.27
CA LYS A 162 -41.06 43.65 3.86
C LYS A 162 -41.10 43.61 5.40
N LEU A 163 -41.59 42.53 6.00
CA LEU A 163 -41.59 42.35 7.45
C LEU A 163 -40.17 42.20 7.99
N TYR A 164 -39.31 41.43 7.31
CA TYR A 164 -37.90 41.30 7.69
C TYR A 164 -37.15 42.62 7.53
N GLU A 165 -37.38 43.37 6.45
CA GLU A 165 -36.83 44.71 6.25
C GLU A 165 -37.28 45.67 7.36
N SER A 166 -38.57 45.70 7.71
CA SER A 166 -39.09 46.54 8.80
C SER A 166 -38.53 46.13 10.17
N LYS A 167 -38.41 44.83 10.46
CA LYS A 167 -37.79 44.34 11.71
C LYS A 167 -36.32 44.73 11.79
N ASN A 168 -35.58 44.62 10.69
CA ASN A 168 -34.18 45.02 10.64
C ASN A 168 -34.04 46.54 10.81
N ALA A 169 -34.88 47.34 10.15
CA ALA A 169 -34.91 48.79 10.31
C ALA A 169 -35.22 49.21 11.76
N TYR A 170 -36.17 48.53 12.43
CA TYR A 170 -36.47 48.76 13.84
C TYR A 170 -35.30 48.40 14.75
N ALA A 171 -34.61 47.28 14.49
CA ALA A 171 -33.43 46.88 15.25
C ALA A 171 -32.30 47.91 15.13
N SER A 172 -32.05 48.41 13.92
CA SER A 172 -31.09 49.50 13.66
C SER A 172 -31.50 50.79 14.37
N LEU A 173 -32.77 51.20 14.27
CA LEU A 173 -33.27 52.42 14.93
C LEU A 173 -33.18 52.31 16.45
N LYS A 174 -33.47 51.14 17.02
CA LYS A 174 -33.31 50.87 18.47
C LYS A 174 -31.84 50.96 18.90
N GLN A 175 -30.91 50.47 18.08
CA GLN A 175 -29.48 50.59 18.35
C GLN A 175 -29.04 52.06 18.31
N GLU A 176 -29.46 52.83 17.32
CA GLU A 176 -29.17 54.26 17.21
C GLU A 176 -29.80 55.06 18.36
N PHE A 177 -31.03 54.72 18.78
CA PHE A 177 -31.67 55.31 19.95
C PHE A 177 -30.87 55.06 21.23
N ASN A 178 -30.43 53.82 21.46
CA ASN A 178 -29.60 53.48 22.62
C ASN A 178 -28.23 54.19 22.58
N LYS A 179 -27.63 54.36 21.40
CA LYS A 179 -26.40 55.15 21.23
C LYS A 179 -26.65 56.63 21.55
N ALA A 180 -27.71 57.22 21.02
CA ALA A 180 -28.09 58.59 21.31
C ALA A 180 -28.34 58.80 22.81
N GLN A 181 -29.05 57.89 23.46
CA GLN A 181 -29.27 57.92 24.91
C GLN A 181 -27.95 57.88 25.69
N LYS A 182 -27.00 57.02 25.31
CA LYS A 182 -25.66 56.98 25.93
C LYS A 182 -24.86 58.27 25.72
N LEU A 183 -24.91 58.85 24.52
CA LEU A 183 -24.26 60.14 24.23
C LEU A 183 -24.88 61.25 25.09
N LEU A 184 -26.21 61.32 25.15
CA LEU A 184 -26.93 62.24 26.02
C LEU A 184 -26.52 62.04 27.49
N CYS A 185 -26.48 60.81 28.01
CA CYS A 185 -26.00 60.56 29.38
C CYS A 185 -24.55 61.03 29.60
N SER A 186 -23.67 60.93 28.60
CA SER A 186 -22.28 61.41 28.72
C SER A 186 -22.15 62.95 28.72
N GLU A 187 -23.09 63.63 28.06
CA GLU A 187 -23.20 65.11 28.02
C GLU A 187 -23.91 65.68 29.25
N VAL A 188 -24.86 64.93 29.80
CA VAL A 188 -25.72 65.32 30.92
C VAL A 188 -25.12 64.89 32.28
N GLY A 189 -24.30 63.84 32.30
CA GLY A 189 -23.71 63.23 33.50
C GLY A 189 -24.52 62.03 34.02
N GLU A 190 -23.87 61.11 34.74
CA GLU A 190 -24.43 59.80 35.13
C GLU A 190 -25.64 59.85 36.10
N ASN A 191 -25.95 61.01 36.69
CA ASN A 191 -26.94 61.13 37.79
C ASN A 191 -28.26 61.82 37.41
N VAL A 192 -28.58 61.91 36.11
CA VAL A 192 -29.76 62.66 35.64
C VAL A 192 -30.76 61.72 34.98
N THR A 193 -31.82 61.41 35.70
CA THR A 193 -32.95 60.64 35.18
C THR A 193 -33.94 61.57 34.46
N VAL A 194 -34.55 61.10 33.37
CA VAL A 194 -35.57 61.86 32.61
C VAL A 194 -36.73 62.32 33.51
N ALA A 195 -37.05 61.53 34.54
CA ALA A 195 -38.03 61.89 35.57
C ALA A 195 -37.59 63.08 36.45
N GLY A 196 -36.29 63.22 36.73
CA GLY A 196 -35.73 64.32 37.51
C GLY A 196 -35.61 65.65 36.75
N LEU A 197 -35.54 65.60 35.41
CA LEU A 197 -35.59 66.80 34.56
C LEU A 197 -37.02 67.34 34.40
N SER A 198 -38.02 66.47 34.47
CA SER A 198 -39.44 66.84 34.34
C SER A 198 -40.00 67.48 35.63
N SER A 199 -39.45 67.13 36.80
CA SER A 199 -39.95 67.63 38.10
C SER A 199 -39.51 69.06 38.45
N GLN A 200 -38.49 69.61 37.78
CA GLN A 200 -38.05 70.99 37.98
C GLN A 200 -37.62 71.65 36.64
N PRO A 201 -38.47 72.50 36.02
CA PRO A 201 -38.05 73.27 34.86
C PRO A 201 -37.08 74.39 35.28
N GLY A 202 -35.81 74.27 34.92
CA GLY A 202 -34.81 75.37 34.97
C GLY A 202 -33.65 75.22 35.97
N GLY A 203 -33.60 74.16 36.76
CA GLY A 203 -32.52 73.96 37.76
C GLY A 203 -31.26 73.25 37.25
N TRP A 204 -31.33 72.63 36.07
CA TRP A 204 -30.27 71.74 35.59
C TRP A 204 -29.30 72.45 34.63
N ARG A 205 -28.00 72.51 34.99
CA ARG A 205 -26.90 72.95 34.11
C ARG A 205 -26.12 71.74 33.60
N GLY A 206 -25.82 71.74 32.30
CA GLY A 206 -25.12 70.62 31.65
C GLY A 206 -23.65 70.50 32.03
N ARG A 207 -23.09 69.29 31.88
CA ARG A 207 -21.67 69.01 32.16
C ARG A 207 -20.74 69.91 31.34
N ALA A 208 -21.06 70.15 30.07
CA ALA A 208 -20.29 71.04 29.21
C ALA A 208 -20.22 72.48 29.75
N GLU A 209 -21.31 73.02 30.29
CA GLU A 209 -21.35 74.36 30.88
C GLU A 209 -20.54 74.41 32.19
N GLN A 210 -20.65 73.36 33.01
CA GLN A 210 -19.87 73.22 34.24
C GLN A 210 -18.37 73.11 33.95
N ILE A 211 -17.98 72.33 32.93
CA ILE A 211 -16.58 72.22 32.47
C ILE A 211 -16.09 73.58 31.98
N ARG A 212 -16.87 74.31 31.17
CA ARG A 212 -16.50 75.64 30.68
C ARG A 212 -16.22 76.63 31.82
N LEU A 213 -17.08 76.64 32.84
CA LEU A 213 -16.90 77.46 34.05
C LEU A 213 -15.63 77.08 34.83
N LEU A 214 -15.38 75.78 35.00
CA LEU A 214 -14.17 75.31 35.66
C LEU A 214 -12.90 75.63 34.86
N GLN A 215 -12.94 75.47 33.53
CA GLN A 215 -11.84 75.83 32.64
C GLN A 215 -11.53 77.33 32.70
N GLN A 216 -12.56 78.19 32.69
CA GLN A 216 -12.38 79.63 32.85
C GLN A 216 -11.69 79.95 34.18
N LYS A 217 -12.15 79.34 35.28
CA LYS A 217 -11.58 79.55 36.61
C LYS A 217 -10.15 79.03 36.74
N VAL A 218 -9.83 77.91 36.10
CA VAL A 218 -8.44 77.40 36.01
C VAL A 218 -7.55 78.34 35.22
N GLY A 219 -8.04 78.88 34.08
CA GLY A 219 -7.30 79.87 33.30
C GLY A 219 -6.98 81.14 34.09
N GLU A 220 -7.95 81.66 34.84
CA GLU A 220 -7.74 82.82 35.71
C GLU A 220 -6.69 82.56 36.81
N LEU A 221 -6.69 81.36 37.41
CA LEU A 221 -5.68 80.97 38.41
C LEU A 221 -4.30 80.77 37.78
N GLN A 222 -4.23 80.22 36.57
CA GLN A 222 -2.97 80.04 35.84
C GLN A 222 -2.36 81.39 35.42
N SER A 223 -3.15 82.35 34.95
CA SER A 223 -2.67 83.70 34.66
C SER A 223 -2.08 84.38 35.90
N LYS A 224 -2.74 84.24 37.06
CA LYS A 224 -2.24 84.76 38.33
C LYS A 224 -0.91 84.12 38.77
N LEU A 225 -0.74 82.82 38.52
CA LEU A 225 0.54 82.13 38.77
C LEU A 225 1.62 82.55 37.78
N SER A 226 1.27 82.75 36.51
CA SER A 226 2.21 83.18 35.47
C SER A 226 2.76 84.58 35.73
N GLU A 227 1.92 85.51 36.19
CA GLU A 227 2.36 86.85 36.61
C GLU A 227 3.32 86.79 37.81
N TYR A 228 3.08 85.86 38.74
CA TYR A 228 3.95 85.64 39.89
C TYR A 228 5.30 85.01 39.50
N ASP A 229 5.31 84.03 38.59
CA ASP A 229 6.53 83.31 38.17
C ASP A 229 7.42 84.17 37.24
N SER A 230 6.82 85.08 36.46
CA SER A 230 7.53 86.03 35.59
C SER A 230 8.35 87.06 36.37
N SER A 231 7.98 87.36 37.62
CA SER A 231 8.69 88.32 38.46
C SER A 231 9.94 87.74 39.15
N ILE A 232 10.14 86.42 39.14
CA ILE A 232 11.19 85.75 39.95
C ILE A 232 12.32 85.13 39.11
N LYS A 233 12.12 84.83 37.81
CA LYS A 233 13.11 84.10 36.99
C LYS A 233 13.67 84.95 35.84
N GLY A 234 14.77 85.66 36.09
CA GLY A 234 15.52 86.40 35.08
C GLY A 234 16.30 85.54 34.06
N SER A 235 16.69 86.16 32.95
CA SER A 235 17.45 85.74 31.74
C SER A 235 18.37 84.49 31.82
N PHE A 236 18.96 84.18 32.98
CA PHE A 236 19.79 82.99 33.18
C PHE A 236 19.00 81.67 33.09
N ALA A 237 17.76 81.64 33.60
CA ALA A 237 16.89 80.47 33.52
C ALA A 237 16.58 80.10 32.06
N VAL A 238 16.34 81.11 31.21
CA VAL A 238 16.02 80.94 29.78
C VAL A 238 17.19 80.34 28.99
N SER A 239 18.45 80.67 29.34
CA SER A 239 19.64 80.14 28.67
C SER A 239 19.88 78.65 28.99
N ILE A 240 19.66 78.26 30.25
CA ILE A 240 19.74 76.86 30.70
C ILE A 240 18.63 76.02 30.07
N GLU A 241 17.41 76.55 30.01
CA GLU A 241 16.28 75.92 29.31
C GLU A 241 16.59 75.66 27.83
N ARG A 242 17.20 76.63 27.15
CA ARG A 242 17.56 76.50 25.74
C ARG A 242 18.61 75.41 25.50
N LYS A 243 19.61 75.27 26.38
CA LYS A 243 20.62 74.19 26.32
C LYS A 243 20.02 72.83 26.65
N ASN A 244 19.18 72.74 27.68
CA ASN A 244 18.49 71.51 28.04
C ASN A 244 17.57 71.00 26.92
N LEU A 245 16.88 71.91 26.22
CA LEU A 245 16.04 71.57 25.07
C LEU A 245 16.86 71.03 23.88
N ALA A 246 18.05 71.60 23.63
CA ALA A 246 18.96 71.11 22.59
C ALA A 246 19.49 69.70 22.91
N ASN A 247 19.90 69.47 24.17
CA ASN A 247 20.34 68.16 24.64
C ASN A 247 19.21 67.11 24.56
N LEU A 248 17.98 67.49 24.92
CA LEU A 248 16.81 66.62 24.81
C LEU A 248 16.52 66.22 23.35
N ARG A 249 16.59 67.19 22.42
CA ARG A 249 16.42 66.91 20.98
C ARG A 249 17.51 66.01 20.43
N GLN A 250 18.75 66.19 20.87
CA GLN A 250 19.87 65.34 20.48
C GLN A 250 19.69 63.90 21.01
N ALA A 251 19.35 63.74 22.29
CA ALA A 251 19.05 62.45 22.90
C ALA A 251 17.85 61.76 22.22
N GLU A 252 16.82 62.52 21.83
CA GLU A 252 15.67 61.99 21.09
C GLU A 252 16.08 61.54 19.67
N LYS A 253 16.94 62.30 18.99
CA LYS A 253 17.48 61.93 17.67
C LYS A 253 18.33 60.66 17.75
N GLU A 254 19.21 60.55 18.75
CA GLU A 254 20.03 59.36 18.99
C GLU A 254 19.17 58.14 19.32
N ARG A 255 18.16 58.30 20.18
CA ARG A 255 17.19 57.24 20.47
C ARG A 255 16.44 56.79 19.21
N ARG A 256 15.99 57.73 18.37
CA ARG A 256 15.33 57.41 17.09
C ARG A 256 16.29 56.67 16.15
N GLN A 257 17.54 57.11 16.05
CA GLN A 257 18.54 56.44 15.23
C GLN A 257 18.83 55.02 15.73
N GLN A 258 18.91 54.82 17.04
CA GLN A 258 19.13 53.50 17.63
C GLN A 258 17.94 52.56 17.35
N ILE A 259 16.70 53.06 17.46
CA ILE A 259 15.49 52.31 17.10
C ILE A 259 15.48 51.97 15.61
N GLU A 260 15.88 52.91 14.74
CA GLU A 260 15.95 52.66 13.30
C GLU A 260 17.02 51.62 12.95
N ASN A 261 18.19 51.68 13.58
CA ASN A 261 19.27 50.72 13.39
C ASN A 261 18.86 49.33 13.86
N SER A 262 18.30 49.21 15.07
CA SER A 262 17.82 47.92 15.58
C SER A 262 16.67 47.36 14.74
N ALA A 263 15.78 48.21 14.22
CA ALA A 263 14.73 47.80 13.28
C ALA A 263 15.30 47.33 11.93
N LYS A 264 16.41 47.91 11.45
CA LYS A 264 17.11 47.44 10.24
C LYS A 264 17.77 46.08 10.49
N GLU A 265 18.47 45.92 11.61
CA GLU A 265 19.09 44.65 12.00
C GLU A 265 18.06 43.53 12.17
N LEU A 266 16.92 43.84 12.80
CA LEU A 266 15.81 42.88 12.95
C LEU A 266 15.26 42.44 11.59
N ARG A 267 15.00 43.39 10.66
CA ARG A 267 14.55 43.04 9.30
C ARG A 267 15.59 42.21 8.53
N GLN A 268 16.88 42.52 8.68
CA GLN A 268 17.94 41.73 8.04
C GLN A 268 18.00 40.31 8.60
N ALA A 269 17.85 40.15 9.92
CA ALA A 269 17.79 38.85 10.58
C ALA A 269 16.55 38.05 10.16
N GLU A 270 15.39 38.68 10.02
CA GLU A 270 14.16 38.05 9.52
C GLU A 270 14.33 37.51 8.09
N VAL A 271 14.91 38.31 7.19
CA VAL A 271 15.19 37.89 5.81
C VAL A 271 16.19 36.73 5.78
N ALA A 272 17.25 36.79 6.60
CA ALA A 272 18.23 35.72 6.69
C ALA A 272 17.59 34.42 7.20
N LEU A 273 16.79 34.50 8.27
CA LEU A 273 16.06 33.37 8.85
C LEU A 273 15.13 32.72 7.82
N GLU A 274 14.39 33.52 7.07
CA GLU A 274 13.52 33.04 6.01
C GLU A 274 14.31 32.36 4.87
N SER A 275 15.48 32.90 4.51
CA SER A 275 16.38 32.27 3.54
C SER A 275 16.90 30.91 4.02
N TYR A 276 17.23 30.77 5.30
CA TYR A 276 17.68 29.50 5.88
C TYR A 276 16.55 28.48 6.00
N LYS A 277 15.32 28.91 6.31
CA LYS A 277 14.13 28.05 6.27
C LYS A 277 13.93 27.45 4.88
N ARG A 278 13.98 28.25 3.82
CA ARG A 278 13.86 27.75 2.44
C ARG A 278 14.99 26.77 2.09
N LYS A 279 16.23 27.05 2.50
CA LYS A 279 17.36 26.12 2.30
C LYS A 279 17.16 24.79 3.04
N LEU A 280 16.61 24.84 4.26
CA LEU A 280 16.29 23.65 5.06
C LEU A 280 15.14 22.84 4.45
N GLU A 281 14.11 23.49 3.94
CA GLU A 281 13.01 22.82 3.23
C GLU A 281 13.49 22.17 1.94
N ALA A 282 14.33 22.86 1.17
CA ALA A 282 14.96 22.32 -0.04
C ALA A 282 15.86 21.11 0.28
N SER A 283 16.66 21.16 1.36
CA SER A 283 17.49 20.02 1.76
C SER A 283 16.65 18.84 2.26
N LYS A 284 15.57 19.08 3.01
CA LYS A 284 14.60 18.05 3.41
C LYS A 284 13.93 17.39 2.20
N ALA A 285 13.53 18.18 1.20
CA ALA A 285 12.95 17.65 -0.04
C ALA A 285 13.96 16.78 -0.80
N ARG A 286 15.21 17.24 -0.90
CA ARG A 286 16.30 16.45 -1.51
C ARG A 286 16.54 15.14 -0.78
N ILE A 287 16.57 15.16 0.56
CA ILE A 287 16.75 13.95 1.37
C ILE A 287 15.64 12.93 1.08
N LYS A 288 14.37 13.37 1.05
CA LYS A 288 13.24 12.48 0.73
C LYS A 288 13.35 11.84 -0.65
N VAL A 289 13.79 12.59 -1.66
CA VAL A 289 14.00 12.06 -3.02
C VAL A 289 15.12 11.01 -3.01
N LEU A 290 16.26 11.32 -2.38
CA LEU A 290 17.39 10.40 -2.28
C LEU A 290 17.04 9.13 -1.46
N GLU A 291 16.23 9.26 -0.42
CA GLU A 291 15.71 8.12 0.35
C GLU A 291 14.82 7.22 -0.51
N ASN A 292 13.96 7.80 -1.35
CA ASN A 292 13.13 7.04 -2.28
C ASN A 292 13.99 6.31 -3.34
N GLU A 293 15.00 6.99 -3.91
CA GLU A 293 15.95 6.37 -4.85
C GLU A 293 16.77 5.25 -4.19
N LEU A 294 17.20 5.44 -2.93
CA LEU A 294 17.88 4.42 -2.15
C LEU A 294 16.97 3.20 -1.91
N ASN A 295 15.70 3.42 -1.61
CA ASN A 295 14.76 2.33 -1.41
C ASN A 295 14.45 1.59 -2.72
N ALA A 296 14.31 2.30 -3.83
CA ALA A 296 14.13 1.70 -5.15
C ALA A 296 15.34 0.85 -5.57
N THR A 297 16.56 1.35 -5.36
CA THR A 297 17.79 0.60 -5.66
C THR A 297 17.95 -0.62 -4.75
N LYS A 298 17.61 -0.53 -3.46
CA LYS A 298 17.56 -1.69 -2.56
C LYS A 298 16.57 -2.75 -3.03
N ALA A 299 15.37 -2.34 -3.47
CA ALA A 299 14.37 -3.26 -4.02
C ALA A 299 14.90 -3.97 -5.29
N ASN A 300 15.55 -3.22 -6.19
CA ASN A 300 16.17 -3.80 -7.38
C ASN A 300 17.27 -4.83 -7.04
N VAL A 301 18.10 -4.54 -6.02
CA VAL A 301 19.11 -5.49 -5.54
C VAL A 301 18.48 -6.75 -4.95
N ALA A 302 17.37 -6.62 -4.23
CA ALA A 302 16.64 -7.79 -3.70
C ALA A 302 16.14 -8.71 -4.83
N VAL A 303 15.52 -8.12 -5.87
CA VAL A 303 15.06 -8.89 -7.05
C VAL A 303 16.23 -9.55 -7.79
N LEU A 304 17.38 -8.89 -7.91
CA LEU A 304 18.57 -9.49 -8.51
C LEU A 304 19.13 -10.64 -7.67
N ASN A 305 19.08 -10.55 -6.34
CA ASN A 305 19.47 -11.64 -5.46
C ASN A 305 18.53 -12.84 -5.56
N GLU A 306 17.22 -12.61 -5.70
CA GLU A 306 16.25 -13.69 -5.96
C GLU A 306 16.54 -14.40 -7.29
N LYS A 307 16.83 -13.63 -8.35
CA LYS A 307 17.24 -14.20 -9.65
C LYS A 307 18.53 -15.00 -9.53
N ARG A 308 19.54 -14.46 -8.85
CA ARG A 308 20.80 -15.18 -8.57
C ARG A 308 20.54 -16.49 -7.83
N SER A 309 19.69 -16.48 -6.80
CA SER A 309 19.33 -17.70 -6.07
C SER A 309 18.62 -18.71 -6.96
N HIS A 310 17.75 -18.26 -7.88
CA HIS A 310 17.10 -19.13 -8.85
C HIS A 310 18.11 -19.74 -9.83
N ASP A 311 19.05 -18.93 -10.33
CA ASP A 311 20.13 -19.39 -11.21
C ASP A 311 21.04 -20.41 -10.48
N ASP A 312 21.36 -20.16 -9.21
CA ASP A 312 22.14 -21.10 -8.37
C ASP A 312 21.40 -22.45 -8.23
N HIS A 313 20.08 -22.44 -7.97
CA HIS A 313 19.27 -23.66 -7.95
C HIS A 313 19.21 -24.38 -9.30
N LEU A 314 19.12 -23.63 -10.40
CA LEU A 314 19.15 -24.20 -11.74
C LEU A 314 20.51 -24.88 -12.03
N ILE A 315 21.61 -24.21 -11.69
CA ILE A 315 22.96 -24.76 -11.82
C ILE A 315 23.11 -26.04 -11.00
N GLU A 316 22.63 -26.05 -9.76
CA GLU A 316 22.66 -27.22 -8.88
C GLU A 316 21.85 -28.39 -9.44
N ALA A 317 20.66 -28.13 -9.98
CA ALA A 317 19.83 -29.14 -10.62
C ALA A 317 20.49 -29.72 -11.87
N LEU A 318 21.10 -28.87 -12.72
CA LEU A 318 21.83 -29.31 -13.90
C LEU A 318 23.06 -30.14 -13.54
N ASN A 319 23.84 -29.70 -12.55
CA ASN A 319 25.00 -30.43 -12.04
C ASN A 319 24.59 -31.80 -11.46
N SER A 320 23.47 -31.86 -10.74
CA SER A 320 22.94 -33.13 -10.21
C SER A 320 22.55 -34.10 -11.32
N ARG A 321 21.94 -33.60 -12.42
CA ARG A 321 21.62 -34.42 -13.60
C ARG A 321 22.88 -34.90 -14.32
N LEU A 322 23.87 -34.03 -14.45
CA LEU A 322 25.16 -34.34 -15.08
C LEU A 322 25.89 -35.43 -14.28
N LYS A 323 26.02 -35.26 -12.96
CA LYS A 323 26.58 -36.27 -12.06
C LYS A 323 25.85 -37.61 -12.12
N SER A 324 24.51 -37.58 -12.20
CA SER A 324 23.71 -38.80 -12.35
C SER A 324 23.96 -39.50 -13.69
N ALA A 325 24.18 -38.73 -14.77
CA ALA A 325 24.51 -39.28 -16.08
C ALA A 325 25.95 -39.87 -16.10
N GLU A 326 26.91 -39.18 -15.50
CA GLU A 326 28.29 -39.66 -15.35
C GLU A 326 28.34 -40.97 -14.56
N SER A 327 27.62 -41.07 -13.43
CA SER A 327 27.55 -42.30 -12.64
C SER A 327 26.97 -43.47 -13.44
N LYS A 328 25.91 -43.24 -14.23
CA LYS A 328 25.34 -44.28 -15.12
C LYS A 328 26.31 -44.69 -16.22
N TYR A 329 27.12 -43.77 -16.73
CA TYR A 329 28.14 -44.07 -17.71
C TYR A 329 29.26 -44.93 -17.09
N GLN A 330 29.76 -44.55 -15.92
CA GLN A 330 30.76 -45.32 -15.17
C GLN A 330 30.29 -46.73 -14.83
N GLU A 331 29.02 -46.88 -14.42
CA GLU A 331 28.41 -48.20 -14.16
C GLU A 331 28.40 -49.07 -15.42
N ARG A 332 27.99 -48.51 -16.57
CA ARG A 332 28.02 -49.22 -17.86
C ARG A 332 29.43 -49.58 -18.30
N GLU A 333 30.40 -48.69 -18.08
CA GLU A 333 31.81 -48.93 -18.41
C GLU A 333 32.37 -50.09 -17.58
N MET A 334 32.05 -50.13 -16.28
CA MET A 334 32.37 -51.26 -15.39
C MET A 334 31.70 -52.56 -15.83
N ASP A 335 30.42 -52.52 -16.21
CA ASP A 335 29.70 -53.69 -16.71
C ASP A 335 30.28 -54.23 -18.01
N ILE A 336 30.67 -53.35 -18.94
CA ILE A 336 31.34 -53.73 -20.18
C ILE A 336 32.68 -54.39 -19.87
N LYS A 337 33.50 -53.78 -19.02
CA LYS A 337 34.79 -54.35 -18.62
C LYS A 337 34.64 -55.73 -17.96
N ASN A 338 33.67 -55.89 -17.06
CA ASN A 338 33.38 -57.19 -16.44
C ASN A 338 32.97 -58.27 -17.46
N LYS A 339 32.20 -57.88 -18.49
CA LYS A 339 31.84 -58.78 -19.60
C LYS A 339 33.03 -59.12 -20.47
N GLU A 340 33.90 -58.16 -20.78
CA GLU A 340 35.14 -58.37 -21.52
C GLU A 340 36.05 -59.36 -20.79
N GLU A 341 36.27 -59.15 -19.49
CA GLU A 341 37.07 -60.09 -18.68
C GLU A 341 36.46 -61.49 -18.63
N LYS A 342 35.12 -61.60 -18.64
CA LYS A 342 34.44 -62.91 -18.72
C LYS A 342 34.66 -63.58 -20.07
N ILE A 343 34.46 -62.84 -21.16
CA ILE A 343 34.70 -63.34 -22.53
C ILE A 343 36.17 -63.75 -22.69
N GLU A 344 37.10 -63.01 -22.11
CA GLU A 344 38.52 -63.35 -22.16
C GLU A 344 38.85 -64.65 -21.40
N ARG A 345 38.27 -64.83 -20.21
CA ARG A 345 38.37 -66.11 -19.47
C ARG A 345 37.79 -67.28 -20.27
N ASP A 346 36.61 -67.11 -20.86
CA ASP A 346 35.96 -68.14 -21.66
C ASP A 346 36.78 -68.46 -22.94
N ASN A 347 37.39 -67.45 -23.57
CA ASN A 347 38.29 -67.64 -24.72
C ASN A 347 39.56 -68.43 -24.35
N ILE A 348 40.13 -68.19 -23.17
CA ILE A 348 41.29 -68.96 -22.69
C ILE A 348 40.92 -70.43 -22.51
N VAL A 349 39.76 -70.72 -21.92
CA VAL A 349 39.27 -72.09 -21.74
C VAL A 349 39.05 -72.78 -23.09
N LEU A 350 38.32 -72.13 -24.01
CA LEU A 350 38.09 -72.66 -25.36
C LEU A 350 39.38 -72.93 -26.14
N LYS A 351 40.38 -72.06 -25.99
CA LYS A 351 41.70 -72.25 -26.60
C LYS A 351 42.41 -73.49 -26.06
N ASN A 352 42.33 -73.75 -24.75
CA ASN A 352 42.91 -74.93 -24.13
C ASN A 352 42.20 -76.21 -24.61
N ASP A 353 40.87 -76.20 -24.69
CA ASP A 353 40.08 -77.34 -25.18
C ASP A 353 40.37 -77.65 -26.67
N LEU A 354 40.52 -76.59 -27.48
CA LEU A 354 40.93 -76.71 -28.87
C LEU A 354 42.33 -77.33 -28.99
N GLN A 355 43.29 -76.89 -28.17
CA GLN A 355 44.63 -77.49 -28.13
C GLN A 355 44.60 -78.96 -27.70
N ALA A 356 43.82 -79.31 -26.68
CA ALA A 356 43.66 -80.70 -26.24
C ALA A 356 43.07 -81.59 -27.35
N SER A 357 42.04 -81.09 -28.04
CA SER A 357 41.42 -81.78 -29.19
C SER A 357 42.41 -81.93 -30.35
N GLN A 358 43.21 -80.90 -30.64
CA GLN A 358 44.25 -80.96 -31.67
C GLN A 358 45.28 -82.05 -31.37
N ILE A 359 45.76 -82.14 -30.12
CA ILE A 359 46.69 -83.21 -29.69
C ILE A 359 46.07 -84.60 -29.89
N GLN A 360 44.76 -84.75 -29.63
CA GLN A 360 44.06 -86.00 -29.86
C GLN A 360 43.95 -86.34 -31.35
N ILE A 361 43.63 -85.35 -32.21
CA ILE A 361 43.61 -85.51 -33.67
C ILE A 361 44.99 -85.93 -34.17
N ASP A 362 46.06 -85.27 -33.74
CA ASP A 362 47.43 -85.59 -34.15
C ASP A 362 47.81 -87.04 -33.74
N ARG A 363 47.38 -87.47 -32.55
CA ARG A 363 47.58 -88.85 -32.08
C ARG A 363 46.84 -89.88 -32.96
N LEU A 364 45.60 -89.58 -33.35
CA LEU A 364 44.81 -90.46 -34.22
C LEU A 364 45.37 -90.50 -35.65
N THR A 365 45.79 -89.34 -36.17
CA THR A 365 46.41 -89.21 -37.50
C THR A 365 47.69 -90.04 -37.59
N ARG A 366 48.56 -89.98 -36.57
CA ARG A 366 49.76 -90.82 -36.49
C ARG A 366 49.42 -92.32 -36.50
N LYS A 367 48.38 -92.72 -35.75
CA LYS A 367 47.91 -94.12 -35.77
C LYS A 367 47.37 -94.53 -37.14
N LEU A 368 46.68 -93.63 -37.85
CA LEU A 368 46.21 -93.88 -39.21
C LEU A 368 47.38 -94.04 -40.17
N GLU A 369 48.38 -93.16 -40.12
CA GLU A 369 49.61 -93.28 -40.92
C GLU A 369 50.36 -94.59 -40.64
N GLU A 370 50.50 -94.97 -39.37
CA GLU A 370 51.09 -96.26 -39.00
C GLU A 370 50.35 -97.44 -39.66
N ARG A 371 49.01 -97.40 -39.68
CA ARG A 371 48.16 -98.41 -40.32
C ARG A 371 48.21 -98.34 -41.84
N GLU A 372 48.30 -97.17 -42.44
CA GLU A 372 48.49 -96.99 -43.88
C GLU A 372 49.83 -97.55 -44.35
N ILE A 373 50.91 -97.29 -43.60
CA ILE A 373 52.23 -97.89 -43.85
C ILE A 373 52.16 -99.42 -43.73
N GLU A 374 51.43 -99.94 -42.74
CA GLU A 374 51.22 -101.38 -42.58
C GLU A 374 50.44 -101.99 -43.76
N ILE A 375 49.35 -101.34 -44.19
CA ILE A 375 48.59 -101.72 -45.39
C ILE A 375 49.48 -101.69 -46.62
N GLU A 376 50.31 -100.67 -46.78
CA GLU A 376 51.22 -100.51 -47.91
C GLU A 376 52.32 -101.59 -47.92
N LYS A 377 52.86 -101.97 -46.75
CA LYS A 377 53.78 -103.11 -46.64
C LYS A 377 53.10 -104.43 -47.01
N LEU A 378 51.85 -104.64 -46.59
CA LEU A 378 51.07 -105.81 -46.96
C LEU A 378 50.76 -105.84 -48.47
N ARG A 379 50.52 -104.68 -49.08
CA ARG A 379 50.34 -104.53 -50.53
C ARG A 379 51.64 -104.82 -51.31
N ASN A 380 52.79 -104.35 -50.82
CA ASN A 380 54.09 -104.54 -51.45
C ASN A 380 54.67 -105.97 -51.33
N GLY A 381 54.05 -106.84 -50.51
CA GLY A 381 54.33 -108.28 -50.49
C GLY A 381 53.63 -109.08 -51.62
N ILE A 382 52.87 -108.42 -52.50
CA ILE A 382 52.03 -109.07 -53.53
C ILE A 382 52.18 -108.33 -54.88
N ILE A 383 52.97 -108.84 -55.84
CA ILE A 383 52.96 -108.46 -57.28
C ILE A 383 53.49 -109.68 -58.11
N PRO A 384 53.01 -110.05 -59.34
CA PRO A 384 52.52 -109.22 -60.47
C PRO A 384 51.13 -109.63 -61.05
N GLU A 385 50.35 -108.80 -61.79
CA GLU A 385 50.65 -108.07 -63.04
C GLU A 385 49.62 -106.95 -63.42
N GLU A 386 50.04 -106.10 -64.39
CA GLU A 386 49.47 -104.91 -65.09
C GLU A 386 48.26 -105.19 -66.07
N PRO A 387 47.73 -104.27 -66.96
CA PRO A 387 48.05 -102.86 -67.33
C PRO A 387 46.89 -101.83 -67.49
N LYS A 388 47.29 -100.56 -67.68
CA LYS A 388 46.61 -99.25 -67.93
C LYS A 388 45.99 -99.09 -69.36
N PRO A 389 45.57 -97.88 -69.86
CA PRO A 389 44.64 -96.77 -69.46
C PRO A 389 43.64 -96.45 -70.66
N PRO A 390 43.03 -95.25 -70.96
CA PRO A 390 43.14 -93.89 -70.37
C PRO A 390 41.86 -92.98 -70.29
N ARG A 391 42.08 -91.75 -69.78
CA ARG A 391 41.37 -90.44 -69.95
C ARG A 391 40.39 -90.04 -68.82
N ILE A 392 40.37 -88.83 -68.24
CA ILE A 392 41.04 -87.54 -68.55
C ILE A 392 40.76 -86.47 -67.43
N LEU A 393 41.77 -85.61 -67.13
CA LEU A 393 41.76 -84.19 -66.67
C LEU A 393 41.14 -83.79 -65.29
N LEU A 394 41.75 -83.02 -64.37
CA LEU A 394 42.89 -82.06 -64.37
C LEU A 394 43.48 -81.87 -62.94
N HIS A 395 44.81 -81.67 -62.87
CA HIS A 395 45.60 -80.94 -61.84
C HIS A 395 45.74 -79.44 -62.31
N PRO A 396 46.30 -78.45 -61.57
CA PRO A 396 47.17 -78.61 -60.39
C PRO A 396 47.05 -77.59 -59.22
N ASP A 397 47.64 -78.00 -58.09
CA ASP A 397 48.53 -77.30 -57.13
C ASP A 397 48.44 -75.76 -57.02
N ASP A 398 48.55 -75.12 -55.86
CA ASP A 398 49.51 -75.40 -54.78
C ASP A 398 49.17 -74.51 -53.57
N ARG A 399 49.57 -74.95 -52.38
CA ARG A 399 50.10 -74.11 -51.28
C ARG A 399 49.19 -73.21 -50.40
N ILE A 400 49.19 -73.62 -49.14
CA ILE A 400 49.52 -72.85 -47.93
C ILE A 400 48.36 -72.16 -47.16
N ASN A 401 48.28 -72.59 -45.90
CA ASN A 401 47.84 -71.88 -44.69
C ASN A 401 46.35 -71.68 -44.40
N SER A 402 45.94 -72.34 -43.31
CA SER A 402 45.70 -71.67 -42.03
C SER A 402 44.88 -70.38 -42.09
N SER A 403 43.59 -70.49 -41.83
CA SER A 403 42.97 -69.90 -40.63
C SER A 403 41.47 -70.18 -40.65
N TYR A 404 41.01 -71.07 -39.77
CA TYR A 404 39.67 -70.94 -39.22
C TYR A 404 39.67 -69.65 -38.40
N ARG A 405 39.34 -68.54 -39.04
CA ARG A 405 39.02 -67.29 -38.39
C ARG A 405 37.52 -67.10 -38.45
N SER A 406 36.82 -67.67 -37.47
CA SER A 406 35.56 -67.10 -37.02
C SER A 406 35.89 -65.76 -36.35
N SER A 407 35.94 -64.71 -37.15
CA SER A 407 35.82 -63.34 -36.64
C SER A 407 34.46 -62.78 -37.05
N PRO A 408 33.91 -61.87 -36.23
CA PRO A 408 32.56 -61.33 -36.36
C PRO A 408 32.43 -60.50 -37.65
N PRO A 409 31.21 -60.17 -38.09
CA PRO A 409 30.97 -59.59 -39.40
C PRO A 409 31.70 -58.25 -39.51
N ASN A 410 32.65 -58.17 -40.45
CA ASN A 410 33.00 -56.89 -41.01
C ASN A 410 31.73 -56.32 -41.60
N THR A 411 31.34 -55.17 -41.08
CA THR A 411 30.35 -54.25 -41.61
C THR A 411 30.56 -54.13 -43.10
N ILE A 412 29.81 -54.92 -43.85
CA ILE A 412 29.40 -54.58 -45.20
C ILE A 412 28.96 -53.13 -45.06
N ARG A 413 29.61 -52.22 -45.79
CA ARG A 413 28.96 -50.97 -46.17
C ARG A 413 27.68 -51.40 -46.85
N THR A 414 26.62 -51.53 -46.09
CA THR A 414 25.26 -51.65 -46.57
C THR A 414 25.00 -50.34 -47.27
N LEU A 415 25.29 -50.33 -48.57
CA LEU A 415 24.79 -49.38 -49.56
C LEU A 415 23.25 -49.54 -49.71
N SER A 416 22.55 -49.85 -48.62
CA SER A 416 21.14 -50.19 -48.56
C SER A 416 20.59 -49.88 -47.17
N GLU A 417 20.81 -48.65 -46.69
CA GLU A 417 19.75 -48.00 -45.92
C GLU A 417 19.26 -46.80 -46.73
N PRO A 418 18.22 -46.98 -47.57
CA PRO A 418 17.52 -45.87 -48.22
C PRO A 418 16.85 -44.90 -47.23
N ASN A 419 17.12 -45.02 -45.93
CA ASN A 419 16.29 -44.48 -44.86
C ASN A 419 17.01 -43.50 -43.92
N GLU A 420 18.36 -43.46 -43.89
CA GLU A 420 19.09 -42.49 -43.06
C GLU A 420 18.96 -41.05 -43.60
N TYR A 421 19.03 -40.87 -44.92
CA TYR A 421 18.80 -39.56 -45.54
C TYR A 421 17.35 -39.10 -45.40
N VAL A 422 16.40 -40.04 -45.37
CA VAL A 422 14.97 -39.74 -45.16
C VAL A 422 14.71 -39.34 -43.70
N THR A 423 15.29 -40.05 -42.73
CA THR A 423 15.15 -39.68 -41.30
C THR A 423 15.85 -38.36 -40.98
N MET A 424 17.04 -38.10 -41.55
CA MET A 424 17.70 -36.80 -41.44
C MET A 424 16.89 -35.68 -42.10
N ALA A 425 16.28 -35.92 -43.27
CA ALA A 425 15.43 -34.94 -43.94
C ALA A 425 14.15 -34.65 -43.13
N MET A 426 13.48 -35.67 -42.59
CA MET A 426 12.32 -35.51 -41.73
C MET A 426 12.64 -34.77 -40.42
N ALA A 427 13.81 -35.05 -39.81
CA ALA A 427 14.26 -34.33 -38.61
C ALA A 427 14.58 -32.85 -38.92
N ALA A 428 15.22 -32.58 -40.05
CA ALA A 428 15.48 -31.21 -40.51
C ALA A 428 14.19 -30.46 -40.86
N GLU A 429 13.19 -31.14 -41.43
CA GLU A 429 11.89 -30.57 -41.75
C GLU A 429 11.07 -30.25 -40.48
N ALA A 430 11.10 -31.14 -39.48
CA ALA A 430 10.51 -30.88 -38.17
C ALA A 430 11.17 -29.69 -37.46
N GLU A 431 12.50 -29.55 -37.55
CA GLU A 431 13.21 -28.40 -36.99
C GLU A 431 12.86 -27.11 -37.76
N ARG A 432 12.71 -27.17 -39.09
CA ARG A 432 12.24 -26.05 -39.91
C ARG A 432 10.85 -25.58 -39.48
N GLU A 433 9.92 -26.51 -39.22
CA GLU A 433 8.58 -26.18 -38.73
C GLU A 433 8.62 -25.53 -37.34
N ARG A 434 9.41 -26.07 -36.42
CA ARG A 434 9.61 -25.47 -35.09
C ARG A 434 10.19 -24.07 -35.16
N LEU A 435 11.14 -23.83 -36.06
CA LEU A 435 11.71 -22.51 -36.29
C LEU A 435 10.69 -21.53 -36.90
N LEU A 436 9.82 -21.99 -37.80
CA LEU A 436 8.73 -21.18 -38.34
C LEU A 436 7.72 -20.78 -37.25
N GLU A 437 7.35 -21.71 -36.38
CA GLU A 437 6.49 -21.41 -35.22
C GLU A 437 7.15 -20.37 -34.31
N LEU A 438 8.45 -20.51 -34.04
CA LEU A 438 9.20 -19.54 -33.26
C LEU A 438 9.20 -18.16 -33.91
N VAL A 439 9.40 -18.08 -35.24
CA VAL A 439 9.32 -16.82 -35.98
C VAL A 439 7.93 -16.19 -35.86
N ILE A 440 6.85 -16.98 -35.92
CA ILE A 440 5.48 -16.48 -35.74
C ILE A 440 5.29 -15.92 -34.33
N VAL A 441 5.76 -16.63 -33.30
CA VAL A 441 5.67 -16.17 -31.90
C VAL A 441 6.48 -14.90 -31.69
N LEU A 442 7.69 -14.82 -32.25
CA LEU A 442 8.55 -13.64 -32.16
C LEU A 442 7.94 -12.44 -32.88
N ASN A 443 7.36 -12.64 -34.08
CA ASN A 443 6.66 -11.57 -34.81
C ASN A 443 5.44 -11.07 -34.03
N ARG A 444 4.62 -11.97 -33.47
CA ARG A 444 3.48 -11.58 -32.62
C ARG A 444 3.93 -10.79 -31.40
N ARG A 445 5.02 -11.20 -30.76
CA ARG A 445 5.59 -10.48 -29.62
C ARG A 445 6.11 -9.11 -30.05
N LEU A 446 6.81 -9.02 -31.18
CA LEU A 446 7.31 -7.77 -31.74
C LEU A 446 6.16 -6.81 -32.08
N ASP A 447 5.07 -7.30 -32.67
CA ASP A 447 3.90 -6.49 -32.99
C ASP A 447 3.19 -6.00 -31.72
N LYS A 448 3.13 -6.84 -30.67
CA LYS A 448 2.64 -6.41 -29.36
C LYS A 448 3.50 -5.29 -28.77
N GLU A 449 4.82 -5.44 -28.76
CA GLU A 449 5.73 -4.40 -28.25
C GLU A 449 5.61 -3.10 -29.06
N ARG A 450 5.41 -3.18 -30.39
CA ARG A 450 5.14 -2.00 -31.23
C ARG A 450 3.84 -1.32 -30.85
N ASN A 451 2.76 -2.06 -30.69
CA ASN A 451 1.45 -1.52 -30.28
C ASN A 451 1.52 -0.88 -28.88
N ASP A 452 2.22 -1.53 -27.95
CA ASP A 452 2.42 -1.00 -26.60
C ASP A 452 3.24 0.30 -26.66
N ALA A 453 4.30 0.35 -27.48
CA ALA A 453 5.09 1.57 -27.70
C ALA A 453 4.27 2.71 -28.32
N ASP A 454 3.42 2.41 -29.31
CA ASP A 454 2.54 3.40 -29.94
C ASP A 454 1.50 3.95 -28.94
N SER A 455 0.93 3.08 -28.10
CA SER A 455 -0.02 3.49 -27.04
C SER A 455 0.62 4.42 -26.01
N LEU A 456 1.87 4.14 -25.62
CA LEU A 456 2.64 4.97 -24.70
C LEU A 456 3.02 6.31 -25.34
N ALA A 457 3.38 6.31 -26.62
CA ALA A 457 3.68 7.54 -27.37
C ALA A 457 2.45 8.46 -27.46
N GLU A 458 1.26 7.89 -27.71
CA GLU A 458 0.01 8.66 -27.75
C GLU A 458 -0.37 9.20 -26.36
N SER A 459 -0.20 8.41 -25.31
CA SER A 459 -0.39 8.87 -23.92
C SER A 459 0.54 10.05 -23.58
N LEU A 460 1.82 9.94 -23.94
CA LEU A 460 2.81 11.02 -23.76
C LEU A 460 2.41 12.29 -24.54
N ARG A 461 1.89 12.14 -25.76
CA ARG A 461 1.42 13.26 -26.58
C ARG A 461 0.22 13.96 -25.92
N ASN A 462 -0.70 13.19 -25.35
CA ASN A 462 -1.86 13.72 -24.62
C ASN A 462 -1.44 14.48 -23.36
N GLU A 463 -0.51 13.94 -22.57
CA GLU A 463 0.02 14.63 -21.39
C GLU A 463 0.77 15.92 -21.76
N ARG A 464 1.58 15.91 -22.82
CA ARG A 464 2.20 17.15 -23.34
C ARG A 464 1.17 18.19 -23.77
N SER A 465 0.07 17.78 -24.40
CA SER A 465 -1.02 18.69 -24.77
C SER A 465 -1.72 19.27 -23.53
N LYS A 466 -1.94 18.46 -22.49
CA LYS A 466 -2.50 18.93 -21.21
C LYS A 466 -1.56 19.93 -20.53
N LEU A 467 -0.27 19.64 -20.46
CA LEU A 467 0.74 20.54 -19.91
C LEU A 467 0.76 21.87 -20.65
N ALA A 468 0.79 21.87 -21.99
CA ALA A 468 0.76 23.10 -22.77
C ALA A 468 -0.50 23.95 -22.51
N LYS A 469 -1.66 23.31 -22.31
CA LYS A 469 -2.91 24.00 -21.94
C LYS A 469 -2.83 24.61 -20.54
N LEU A 470 -2.26 23.90 -19.58
CA LEU A 470 -2.06 24.39 -18.21
C LEU A 470 -1.05 25.53 -18.17
N GLU A 471 0.08 25.42 -18.88
CA GLU A 471 1.05 26.50 -19.03
C GLU A 471 0.44 27.75 -19.67
N SER A 472 -0.41 27.58 -20.69
CA SER A 472 -1.14 28.70 -21.31
C SER A 472 -2.09 29.37 -20.32
N LYS A 473 -2.85 28.59 -19.52
CA LYS A 473 -3.72 29.13 -18.47
C LYS A 473 -2.93 29.85 -17.39
N LEU A 474 -1.79 29.30 -16.98
CA LEU A 474 -0.92 29.88 -15.98
C LEU A 474 -0.36 31.22 -16.46
N ARG A 475 0.12 31.30 -17.71
CA ARG A 475 0.54 32.58 -18.32
C ARG A 475 -0.59 33.61 -18.42
N LYS A 476 -1.83 33.18 -18.68
CA LYS A 476 -3.00 34.09 -18.68
C LYS A 476 -3.28 34.64 -17.29
N LEU A 477 -3.29 33.78 -16.26
CA LEU A 477 -3.49 34.19 -14.86
C LEU A 477 -2.36 35.10 -14.36
N GLU A 478 -1.11 34.83 -14.75
CA GLU A 478 0.03 35.71 -14.47
C GLU A 478 -0.12 37.09 -15.14
N ASN A 479 -0.56 37.11 -16.40
CA ASN A 479 -0.84 38.36 -17.12
C ASN A 479 -2.01 39.15 -16.53
N GLU A 480 -3.09 38.47 -16.07
CA GLU A 480 -4.21 39.11 -15.38
C GLU A 480 -3.79 39.70 -14.02
N ARG A 481 -2.93 38.99 -13.29
CA ARG A 481 -2.32 39.47 -12.04
C ARG A 481 -1.38 40.67 -12.26
N ALA A 482 -0.64 40.68 -13.37
CA ALA A 482 0.21 41.81 -13.76
C ALA A 482 -0.62 43.01 -14.30
N GLY A 483 -1.73 42.77 -14.98
CA GLY A 483 -2.62 43.78 -15.54
C GLY A 483 -3.38 44.61 -14.49
N MET A 484 -3.63 44.03 -13.31
CA MET A 484 -4.27 44.71 -12.18
C MET A 484 -3.40 45.77 -11.48
N SER A 485 -2.12 45.87 -11.85
CA SER A 485 -1.16 46.81 -11.24
C SER A 485 -0.92 48.10 -12.03
N LYS A 486 -1.58 48.30 -13.19
CA LYS A 486 -1.31 49.42 -14.12
C LYS A 486 -2.55 50.14 -14.64
N ILE A 487 -3.56 50.40 -13.80
CA ILE A 487 -4.57 51.40 -14.11
C ILE A 487 -4.34 52.60 -13.19
N ASP A 488 -3.67 53.60 -13.75
CA ASP A 488 -3.48 54.92 -13.17
C ASP A 488 -4.82 55.67 -13.21
N THR A 489 -5.26 56.22 -12.07
CA THR A 489 -6.24 57.32 -12.08
C THR A 489 -5.98 58.21 -10.88
N GLY A 490 -5.05 59.13 -11.07
CA GLY A 490 -4.84 60.26 -10.18
C GLY A 490 -6.10 61.14 -10.10
N TYR A 491 -6.67 61.23 -8.90
CA TYR A 491 -7.34 62.42 -8.40
C TYR A 491 -7.00 62.59 -6.92
N ARG A 492 -6.21 63.63 -6.61
CA ARG A 492 -6.00 64.11 -5.24
C ARG A 492 -7.26 64.85 -4.76
N THR A 493 -7.85 64.39 -3.66
CA THR A 493 -8.43 65.24 -2.59
C THR A 493 -8.69 64.36 -1.36
N ARG A 494 -7.77 64.38 -0.39
CA ARG A 494 -7.82 65.15 0.87
C ARG A 494 -8.77 64.53 1.92
N ASN A 495 -8.12 63.94 2.94
CA ASN A 495 -8.53 63.77 4.34
C ASN A 495 -9.97 63.30 4.64
N LEU A 496 -10.07 62.12 5.23
CA LEU A 496 -10.67 61.98 6.57
C LEU A 496 -10.01 60.80 7.31
N ARG A 497 -9.44 61.10 8.48
CA ARG A 497 -9.05 60.10 9.49
C ARG A 497 -10.32 59.43 10.01
N SER A 498 -10.32 58.11 10.07
CA SER A 498 -11.03 57.26 11.06
C SER A 498 -10.47 55.84 10.85
N VAL A 499 -9.47 55.42 11.64
CA VAL A 499 -9.64 54.57 12.83
C VAL A 499 -10.57 53.37 12.56
N SER A 500 -9.99 52.17 12.64
CA SER A 500 -10.63 50.85 12.72
C SER A 500 -11.11 50.21 11.41
N GLY A 501 -10.21 49.47 10.74
CA GLY A 501 -10.56 48.61 9.61
C GLY A 501 -9.46 47.65 9.18
N SER A 502 -8.71 47.06 10.12
CA SER A 502 -7.63 46.10 9.79
C SER A 502 -8.05 44.63 9.94
N ARG A 503 -9.28 44.32 10.34
CA ARG A 503 -9.73 42.94 10.60
C ARG A 503 -10.34 42.24 9.38
N THR A 504 -10.92 42.97 8.44
CA THR A 504 -11.69 42.38 7.34
C THR A 504 -10.82 41.82 6.20
N SER A 505 -9.59 42.33 6.02
CA SER A 505 -8.69 41.84 4.96
C SER A 505 -8.01 40.53 5.33
N GLU A 506 -7.69 40.31 6.61
CA GLU A 506 -7.14 39.02 7.09
C GLU A 506 -8.23 37.95 7.13
N GLU A 507 -9.45 38.29 7.56
CA GLU A 507 -10.58 37.35 7.57
C GLU A 507 -10.95 36.84 6.17
N PHE A 508 -10.90 37.71 5.15
CA PHE A 508 -11.18 37.31 3.77
C PHE A 508 -10.08 36.40 3.19
N ALA A 509 -8.81 36.72 3.43
CA ALA A 509 -7.68 35.89 3.02
C ALA A 509 -7.68 34.51 3.72
N ASN A 510 -8.11 34.47 4.98
CA ASN A 510 -8.22 33.23 5.75
C ASN A 510 -9.41 32.38 5.29
N ALA A 511 -10.54 33.00 4.93
CA ALA A 511 -11.69 32.32 4.35
C ALA A 511 -11.35 31.68 2.99
N GLU A 512 -10.57 32.36 2.16
CA GLU A 512 -10.15 31.86 0.86
C GLU A 512 -9.15 30.69 0.98
N GLN A 513 -8.22 30.77 1.95
CA GLN A 513 -7.34 29.65 2.29
C GLN A 513 -8.09 28.42 2.82
N ILE A 514 -9.11 28.62 3.66
CA ILE A 514 -9.97 27.53 4.13
C ILE A 514 -10.74 26.90 2.97
N ARG A 515 -11.22 27.71 2.01
CA ARG A 515 -11.92 27.22 0.82
C ARG A 515 -11.02 26.36 -0.06
N PHE A 516 -9.80 26.80 -0.36
CA PHE A 516 -8.84 25.99 -1.13
C PHE A 516 -8.44 24.71 -0.41
N LYS A 517 -8.34 24.74 0.92
CA LYS A 517 -8.06 23.54 1.71
C LYS A 517 -9.22 22.54 1.68
N LEU A 518 -10.47 23.02 1.71
CA LEU A 518 -11.65 22.17 1.54
C LEU A 518 -11.71 21.55 0.15
N GLU A 519 -11.47 22.35 -0.89
CA GLU A 519 -11.45 21.89 -2.28
C GLU A 519 -10.39 20.79 -2.50
N LEU A 520 -9.17 20.99 -1.96
CA LEU A 520 -8.12 19.97 -2.00
C LEU A 520 -8.51 18.68 -1.28
N LEU A 521 -9.13 18.78 -0.09
CA LEU A 521 -9.59 17.61 0.66
C LEU A 521 -10.73 16.88 -0.05
N GLU A 522 -11.61 17.60 -0.76
CA GLU A 522 -12.65 17.01 -1.60
C GLU A 522 -12.06 16.26 -2.80
N GLU A 523 -11.07 16.85 -3.48
CA GLU A 523 -10.32 16.19 -4.56
C GLU A 523 -9.58 14.94 -4.07
N GLU A 524 -8.93 15.01 -2.91
CA GLU A 524 -8.28 13.84 -2.28
C GLU A 524 -9.30 12.75 -1.95
N CYS A 525 -10.46 13.11 -1.40
CA CYS A 525 -11.54 12.16 -1.12
C CYS A 525 -12.08 11.51 -2.39
N LEU A 526 -12.23 12.28 -3.48
CA LEU A 526 -12.67 11.75 -4.77
C LEU A 526 -11.62 10.80 -5.38
N ALA A 527 -10.34 11.16 -5.31
CA ALA A 527 -9.24 10.32 -5.78
C ALA A 527 -9.14 9.01 -4.99
N LEU A 528 -9.28 9.07 -3.66
CA LEU A 528 -9.30 7.89 -2.80
C LEU A 528 -10.50 6.99 -3.09
N LYS A 529 -11.69 7.55 -3.32
CA LYS A 529 -12.88 6.78 -3.73
C LYS A 529 -12.67 6.10 -5.09
N ALA A 530 -12.10 6.81 -6.07
CA ALA A 530 -11.79 6.23 -7.37
C ALA A 530 -10.79 5.07 -7.24
N ARG A 531 -9.71 5.26 -6.48
CA ARG A 531 -8.71 4.21 -6.21
C ARG A 531 -9.29 3.01 -5.47
N LEU A 532 -10.20 3.23 -4.51
CA LEU A 532 -10.87 2.14 -3.82
C LEU A 532 -11.71 1.31 -4.81
N ASN A 533 -12.43 1.98 -5.71
CA ASN A 533 -13.24 1.31 -6.73
C ASN A 533 -12.38 0.50 -7.70
N THR A 534 -11.26 1.06 -8.20
CA THR A 534 -10.35 0.31 -9.08
C THR A 534 -9.77 -0.91 -8.39
N VAL A 535 -9.34 -0.79 -7.13
CA VAL A 535 -8.83 -1.93 -6.36
C VAL A 535 -9.91 -2.99 -6.11
N GLN A 536 -11.15 -2.58 -5.88
CA GLN A 536 -12.27 -3.52 -5.75
C GLN A 536 -12.53 -4.27 -7.08
N GLN A 537 -12.47 -3.57 -8.22
CA GLN A 537 -12.64 -4.17 -9.53
C GLN A 537 -11.50 -5.15 -9.87
N GLU A 538 -10.25 -4.79 -9.57
CA GLU A 538 -9.08 -5.66 -9.74
C GLU A 538 -9.20 -6.93 -8.88
N LYS A 539 -9.52 -6.78 -7.59
CA LYS A 539 -9.79 -7.90 -6.67
C LYS A 539 -10.89 -8.83 -7.18
N ALA A 540 -11.97 -8.27 -7.74
CA ALA A 540 -13.06 -9.05 -8.32
C ALA A 540 -12.60 -9.81 -9.57
N ALA A 541 -11.79 -9.19 -10.43
CA ALA A 541 -11.22 -9.83 -11.61
C ALA A 541 -10.25 -10.96 -11.24
N ASP A 542 -9.41 -10.77 -10.23
CA ASP A 542 -8.51 -11.78 -9.70
C ASP A 542 -9.28 -12.98 -9.14
N LEU A 543 -10.32 -12.74 -8.34
CA LEU A 543 -11.18 -13.80 -7.83
C LEU A 543 -11.84 -14.60 -8.96
N GLU A 544 -12.26 -13.93 -10.03
CA GLU A 544 -12.83 -14.60 -11.20
C GLU A 544 -11.79 -15.43 -11.96
N MET A 545 -10.55 -14.97 -12.03
CA MET A 545 -9.44 -15.74 -12.60
C MET A 545 -9.10 -16.96 -11.75
N TYR A 546 -9.06 -16.83 -10.42
CA TYR A 546 -8.84 -17.95 -9.51
C TYR A 546 -9.94 -19.00 -9.62
N LYS A 547 -11.22 -18.60 -9.71
CA LYS A 547 -12.33 -19.52 -9.96
C LYS A 547 -12.13 -20.29 -11.27
N ARG A 548 -11.83 -19.59 -12.36
CA ARG A 548 -11.56 -20.24 -13.66
C ARG A 548 -10.41 -21.25 -13.59
N MET A 549 -9.31 -20.91 -12.91
CA MET A 549 -8.19 -21.83 -12.72
C MET A 549 -8.57 -23.05 -11.88
N LEU A 550 -9.34 -22.87 -10.80
CA LEU A 550 -9.82 -23.97 -9.97
C LEU A 550 -10.77 -24.89 -10.74
N ASP A 551 -11.68 -24.33 -11.55
CA ASP A 551 -12.59 -25.12 -12.37
C ASP A 551 -11.85 -25.87 -13.48
N GLN A 552 -10.83 -25.26 -14.08
CA GLN A 552 -9.96 -25.94 -15.03
C GLN A 552 -9.17 -27.08 -14.37
N ALA A 553 -8.61 -26.85 -13.18
CA ALA A 553 -7.91 -27.88 -12.41
C ALA A 553 -8.84 -29.04 -12.04
N ARG A 554 -10.07 -28.74 -11.61
CA ARG A 554 -11.11 -29.76 -11.37
C ARG A 554 -11.43 -30.55 -12.63
N LYS A 555 -11.54 -29.88 -13.78
CA LYS A 555 -11.81 -30.54 -15.06
C LYS A 555 -10.68 -31.49 -15.47
N ILE A 556 -9.43 -31.04 -15.38
CA ILE A 556 -8.25 -31.87 -15.65
C ILE A 556 -8.22 -33.08 -14.71
N PHE A 557 -8.50 -32.88 -13.42
CA PHE A 557 -8.55 -33.97 -12.46
C PHE A 557 -9.65 -34.98 -12.77
N GLN A 558 -10.84 -34.51 -13.17
CA GLN A 558 -11.94 -35.38 -13.62
C GLN A 558 -11.62 -36.13 -14.91
N GLU A 559 -10.86 -35.52 -15.83
CA GLU A 559 -10.39 -36.18 -17.06
C GLU A 559 -9.31 -37.22 -16.75
N ALA A 560 -8.45 -36.99 -15.75
CA ALA A 560 -7.42 -37.94 -15.33
C ALA A 560 -7.94 -39.13 -14.51
N CYS A 561 -9.13 -39.01 -13.91
CA CYS A 561 -9.80 -40.10 -13.17
C CYS A 561 -10.78 -40.94 -14.02
N LYS A 562 -10.93 -40.62 -15.31
CA LYS A 562 -11.64 -41.44 -16.30
C LYS A 562 -10.63 -42.24 -17.10
#